data_AF-A0AA41Z8H4-F1
#
_entry.id   AF-A0AA41Z8H4-F1
#
_cell.length_a   1.000
_cell.length_b   1.000
_cell.length_c   1.000
_cell.angle_alpha   90.00
_cell.angle_beta   90.00
_cell.angle_gamma   90.00
#
_symmetry.space_group_name_H-M   'P 1'
#
loop_
_entity.id
_entity.type
_entity.pdbx_description
1 polymer ?
#
loop_
_entity_poly.entity_id
_entity_poly.type
_entity_poly.pdbx_seq_one_letter_code
_entity_poly.pdbx_strand_id
1 'polypeptide(L)'
;MSEFMHPLAREAHVWPSAGLSGTVRNILVVITTLDLRKSSKRYKADKVELLSDAAQTWIEETKSADEVLLINRPRDWTQPKP
;
A
#
# COMPACT_ATOMS: atom_id res chain seq x y z
N MET A 1 -16.16 9.46 5.55
CA MET A 1 -15.13 8.44 5.24
C MET A 1 -13.82 8.97 5.77
N SER A 2 -13.11 8.19 6.58
CA SER A 2 -11.75 8.54 7.02
C SER A 2 -10.83 8.40 5.81
N GLU A 3 -9.87 9.30 5.64
CA GLU A 3 -8.82 9.18 4.62
C GLU A 3 -7.56 8.67 5.29
N PHE A 4 -6.91 7.65 4.72
CA PHE A 4 -5.64 7.16 5.25
C PHE A 4 -4.52 8.14 4.90
N MET A 5 -3.82 8.65 5.92
CA MET A 5 -2.67 9.54 5.76
C MET A 5 -1.48 9.00 6.55
N HIS A 6 -0.32 8.92 5.92
CA HIS A 6 0.91 8.50 6.57
C HIS A 6 2.13 9.20 5.95
N PRO A 7 3.15 9.64 6.72
CA PRO A 7 4.32 10.35 6.17
C PRO A 7 5.15 9.54 5.16
N LEU A 8 5.07 8.21 5.24
CA LEU A 8 5.73 7.28 4.31
C LEU A 8 4.85 6.93 3.09
N ALA A 9 3.57 7.31 3.13
CA ALA A 9 2.69 7.23 1.98
C ALA A 9 2.80 8.53 1.19
N ARG A 10 2.94 8.39 -0.13
CA ARG A 10 2.81 9.52 -1.05
C ARG A 10 1.34 9.84 -1.29
N GLU A 11 0.52 8.80 -1.37
CA GLU A 11 -0.90 8.86 -1.69
C GLU A 11 -1.55 7.54 -1.27
N ALA A 12 -2.85 7.56 -0.95
CA ALA A 12 -3.59 6.36 -0.62
C ALA A 12 -5.05 6.46 -1.07
N HIS A 13 -5.58 5.38 -1.62
CA HIS A 13 -6.95 5.31 -2.13
C HIS A 13 -7.58 3.96 -1.83
N VAL A 14 -8.87 3.96 -1.50
CA VAL A 14 -9.64 2.72 -1.44
C VAL A 14 -10.19 2.42 -2.83
N TRP A 15 -9.80 1.28 -3.39
CA TRP A 15 -10.27 0.82 -4.70
C TRP A 15 -11.14 -0.43 -4.54
N PRO A 16 -12.42 -0.41 -4.97
CA PRO A 16 -13.20 -1.63 -5.10
C PRO A 16 -12.61 -2.55 -6.18
N SER A 17 -12.31 -3.79 -5.79
CA SER A 17 -11.89 -4.89 -6.64
C SER A 17 -12.99 -5.94 -6.70
N ALA A 18 -13.42 -6.30 -7.92
CA ALA A 18 -14.35 -7.40 -8.11
C ALA A 18 -13.58 -8.73 -8.06
N GLY A 19 -13.83 -9.52 -7.02
CA GLY A 19 -13.32 -10.89 -6.94
C GLY A 19 -14.00 -11.80 -7.97
N LEU A 20 -13.34 -12.90 -8.33
CA LEU A 20 -13.85 -13.91 -9.28
C LEU A 20 -15.20 -14.52 -8.87
N SER A 21 -15.54 -14.46 -7.57
CA SER A 21 -16.81 -14.92 -6.99
C SER A 21 -17.96 -13.91 -7.08
N GLY A 22 -17.74 -12.73 -7.67
CA GLY A 22 -18.70 -11.62 -7.67
C GLY A 22 -18.73 -10.83 -6.36
N THR A 23 -17.90 -11.18 -5.37
CA THR A 23 -17.74 -10.41 -4.14
C THR A 23 -16.87 -9.19 -4.41
N VAL A 24 -17.39 -7.99 -4.14
CA VAL A 24 -16.59 -6.76 -4.16
C VAL A 24 -15.79 -6.69 -2.87
N ARG A 25 -14.47 -6.53 -3.01
CA ARG A 25 -13.55 -6.25 -1.90
C ARG A 25 -12.97 -4.86 -2.06
N ASN A 26 -12.87 -4.12 -0.99
CA ASN A 26 -12.23 -2.81 -0.98
C ASN A 26 -10.75 -2.99 -0.63
N ILE A 27 -9.87 -2.53 -1.50
CA ILE A 27 -8.42 -2.61 -1.27
C ILE A 27 -7.90 -1.21 -0.99
N LEU A 28 -7.23 -1.01 0.15
CA LEU A 28 -6.47 0.20 0.42
C LEU A 28 -5.16 0.14 -0.37
N VAL A 29 -5.10 0.88 -1.47
CA VAL A 29 -3.89 1.03 -2.28
C VAL A 29 -3.07 2.17 -1.71
N VAL A 30 -1.87 1.86 -1.22
CA VAL A 30 -0.93 2.83 -0.65
C VAL A 30 0.26 2.99 -1.58
N ILE A 31 0.40 4.18 -2.16
CA ILE A 31 1.51 4.53 -3.05
C ILE A 31 2.66 5.06 -2.21
N THR A 32 3.85 4.48 -2.33
CA THR A 32 5.04 4.90 -1.58
C THR A 32 6.27 5.12 -2.45
N THR A 33 7.19 5.94 -1.95
CA THR A 33 8.53 6.14 -2.52
C THR A 33 9.58 5.23 -1.89
N LEU A 34 9.23 4.46 -0.84
CA LEU A 34 10.09 3.44 -0.26
C LEU A 34 10.38 2.34 -1.27
N ASP A 35 11.63 1.87 -1.36
CA ASP A 35 11.93 0.71 -2.20
C ASP A 35 11.26 -0.54 -1.58
N LEU A 36 10.37 -1.21 -2.32
CA LEU A 36 9.64 -2.38 -1.83
C LEU A 36 10.33 -3.71 -2.18
N ARG A 37 11.40 -3.68 -2.98
CA ARG A 37 12.13 -4.88 -3.37
C ARG A 37 13.06 -5.31 -2.22
N LYS A 38 12.75 -6.42 -1.55
CA LYS A 38 13.59 -6.96 -0.45
C LYS A 38 15.04 -7.22 -0.85
N SER A 39 15.32 -7.47 -2.13
CA SER A 39 16.68 -7.65 -2.66
C SER A 39 17.44 -6.34 -2.90
N SER A 40 16.78 -5.19 -2.85
CA SER A 40 17.41 -3.88 -3.06
C SER A 40 18.19 -3.45 -1.83
N LYS A 41 19.42 -2.93 -2.03
CA LYS A 41 20.19 -2.28 -0.96
C LYS A 41 19.50 -1.02 -0.38
N ARG A 42 18.51 -0.47 -1.11
CA ARG A 42 17.71 0.67 -0.66
C ARG A 42 16.44 0.25 0.09
N TYR A 43 16.16 -1.05 0.18
CA TYR A 43 15.07 -1.57 1.00
C TYR A 43 15.29 -1.20 2.47
N LYS A 44 14.27 -0.63 3.08
CA LYS A 44 14.27 -0.22 4.49
C LYS A 44 13.14 -0.99 5.17
N ALA A 45 13.47 -2.18 5.70
CA ALA A 45 12.50 -3.10 6.28
C ALA A 45 11.66 -2.42 7.37
N ASP A 46 12.32 -1.74 8.29
CA ASP A 46 11.73 -0.93 9.36
C ASP A 46 10.68 0.06 8.87
N LYS A 47 10.95 0.77 7.78
CA LYS A 47 10.02 1.77 7.22
C LYS A 47 8.85 1.12 6.49
N VAL A 48 9.09 0.00 5.81
CA VAL A 48 8.05 -0.74 5.10
C VAL A 48 7.11 -1.42 6.10
N GLU A 49 7.65 -1.98 7.18
CA GLU A 49 6.87 -2.55 8.29
C GLU A 49 6.04 -1.48 8.98
N LEU A 50 6.65 -0.35 9.36
CA LEU A 50 5.92 0.76 9.97
C LEU A 50 4.74 1.25 9.12
N LEU A 51 4.93 1.37 7.80
CA LEU A 51 3.87 1.78 6.89
C LEU A 51 2.78 0.69 6.75
N SER A 52 3.18 -0.58 6.73
CA SER A 52 2.25 -1.72 6.67
C SER A 52 1.37 -1.77 7.92
N ASP A 53 1.98 -1.65 9.10
CA ASP A 53 1.28 -1.71 10.39
C ASP A 53 0.29 -0.55 10.55
N ALA A 54 0.69 0.66 10.13
CA ALA A 54 -0.20 1.82 10.16
C ALA A 54 -1.42 1.64 9.24
N ALA A 55 -1.21 1.10 8.03
CA ALA A 55 -2.29 0.83 7.09
C ALA A 55 -3.24 -0.26 7.62
N GLN A 56 -2.69 -1.33 8.22
CA GLN A 56 -3.45 -2.41 8.82
C GLN A 56 -4.29 -1.92 10.01
N THR A 57 -3.69 -1.14 10.91
CA THR A 57 -4.37 -0.51 12.04
C THR A 57 -5.54 0.34 11.57
N TRP A 58 -5.33 1.16 10.53
CA TRP A 58 -6.39 1.99 9.97
C TRP A 58 -7.55 1.16 9.37
N ILE A 59 -7.25 0.04 8.70
CA ILE A 59 -8.29 -0.89 8.23
C ILE A 59 -9.09 -1.46 9.40
N GLU A 60 -8.40 -1.87 10.46
CA GLU A 60 -9.03 -2.47 11.63
C GLU A 60 -9.94 -1.48 12.38
N GLU A 61 -9.53 -0.22 12.48
CA GLU A 61 -10.28 0.84 13.15
C GLU A 61 -11.45 1.35 12.32
N THR A 62 -11.27 1.53 11.01
CA THR A 62 -12.26 2.21 10.16
C THR A 62 -13.18 1.27 9.41
N LYS A 63 -12.79 0.00 9.25
CA LYS A 63 -13.49 -1.00 8.41
C LYS A 63 -13.75 -0.50 6.97
N SER A 64 -12.95 0.44 6.48
CA SER A 64 -13.16 1.09 5.18
C SER A 64 -12.54 0.34 4.00
N ALA A 65 -11.67 -0.64 4.27
CA ALA A 65 -11.12 -1.58 3.31
C ALA A 65 -10.99 -2.97 3.93
N ASP A 66 -10.81 -3.99 3.10
CA ASP A 66 -10.63 -5.39 3.49
C ASP A 66 -9.14 -5.80 3.47
N GLU A 67 -8.35 -5.19 2.61
CA GLU A 67 -6.95 -5.56 2.35
C GLU A 67 -6.08 -4.32 2.09
N VAL A 68 -4.78 -4.42 2.35
CA VAL A 68 -3.78 -3.38 2.02
C VAL A 68 -2.93 -3.84 0.84
N LEU A 69 -2.71 -2.95 -0.11
CA LEU A 69 -1.73 -3.13 -1.18
C LEU A 69 -0.73 -1.97 -1.18
N LEU A 70 0.53 -2.28 -0.86
CA LEU A 70 1.65 -1.34 -0.97
C LEU A 70 2.24 -1.39 -2.37
N ILE A 71 2.29 -0.24 -3.05
CA ILE A 71 2.89 -0.13 -4.37
C ILE A 71 3.89 1.03 -4.45
N ASN A 72 4.94 0.81 -5.24
CA ASN A 72 5.75 1.93 -5.70
C ASN A 72 4.96 2.79 -6.69
N ARG A 73 5.38 4.04 -6.90
CA ARG A 73 4.76 4.89 -7.93
C ARG A 73 4.90 4.22 -9.30
N PRO A 74 3.88 4.30 -10.18
CA PRO A 74 3.94 3.70 -11.51
C PRO A 74 5.19 4.07 -12.33
N ARG A 75 5.67 5.32 -12.20
CA ARG A 75 6.90 5.79 -12.87
C ARG A 75 8.19 5.07 -12.43
N ASP A 76 8.16 4.42 -11.27
CA ASP A 76 9.29 3.69 -10.71
C ASP A 76 9.26 2.19 -11.15
N TRP A 77 8.24 1.73 -11.89
CA TRP A 77 8.07 0.34 -12.31
C TRP A 77 8.89 -0.04 -13.56
N THR A 78 9.24 0.93 -14.40
CA THR A 78 9.90 0.71 -15.70
C THR A 78 11.42 0.63 -15.65
N GLN A 79 12.04 0.54 -14.48
CA GLN A 79 13.50 0.40 -14.38
C GLN A 79 13.92 -1.01 -13.98
N PRO A 80 14.40 -1.85 -14.92
CA PRO A 80 15.52 -2.71 -14.59
C PRO A 80 16.70 -1.77 -14.33
N LYS A 81 17.00 -1.48 -13.06
CA LYS A 81 18.29 -0.88 -12.74
C LYS A 81 19.34 -1.99 -12.88
N PRO A 82 20.40 -1.79 -13.68
CA PRO A 82 21.54 -2.70 -13.72
C PRO A 82 22.21 -2.82 -12.35
#